data_AF-A0A7D4ATP1-F1
#
_entry.id   AF-A0A7D4ATP1-F1
#
_cell.length_a   1.000
_cell.length_b   1.000
_cell.length_c   1.000
_cell.angle_alpha   90.00
_cell.angle_beta   90.00
_cell.angle_gamma   90.00
#
_symmetry.space_group_name_H-M   'P 1'
#
loop_
_entity.id
_entity.type
_entity.pdbx_description
1 polymer ?
#
loop_
_entity_poly.entity_id
_entity_poly.type
_entity_poly.pdbx_seq_one_letter_code
_entity_poly.pdbx_strand_id
1 'polypeptide(L)'
;MSTAIEDIAASIKAARIAKGFTQKQLGERVGLPQSHISKIEGGSVDLQISSLVEIARALDLELKLVPRRTIPAIEGVVRSQRERSEASRALATIAETNRFAERVRQTYPSITEVNELQSALKNIPTVNLNPETLKAIQQALQPVAHLKKHFQDFGWALEQQEGTKKFAQQIAASTRALQRVRNLQVHAIDRDSAPRRPAYRLEDDAT
;
A
#
# COMPACT_ATOMS: atom_id res chain seq x y z
N MET A 1 -16.96 -0.39 -28.62
CA MET A 1 -17.75 0.05 -27.44
C MET A 1 -16.99 1.18 -26.75
N SER A 2 -17.69 2.09 -26.08
CA SER A 2 -17.08 3.31 -25.54
C SER A 2 -16.11 2.98 -24.40
N THR A 3 -14.83 3.31 -24.55
CA THR A 3 -13.78 3.15 -23.52
C THR A 3 -14.20 3.72 -22.17
N ALA A 4 -15.04 4.76 -22.16
CA ALA A 4 -15.55 5.38 -20.94
C ALA A 4 -16.43 4.45 -20.08
N ILE A 5 -17.18 3.50 -20.68
CA ILE A 5 -18.01 2.57 -19.91
C ILE A 5 -17.13 1.55 -19.19
N GLU A 6 -16.07 1.08 -19.86
CA GLU A 6 -15.08 0.16 -19.28
C GLU A 6 -14.34 0.83 -18.11
N ASP A 7 -13.97 2.11 -18.25
CA ASP A 7 -13.34 2.89 -17.18
C ASP A 7 -14.24 3.06 -15.95
N ILE A 8 -15.53 3.31 -16.17
CA ILE A 8 -16.54 3.40 -15.10
C ILE A 8 -16.71 2.04 -14.42
N ALA A 9 -16.85 0.96 -15.19
CA ALA A 9 -16.97 -0.40 -14.67
C ALA A 9 -15.75 -0.80 -13.81
N ALA A 10 -14.55 -0.49 -14.30
CA ALA A 10 -13.30 -0.71 -13.57
C ALA A 10 -13.26 0.12 -12.26
N SER A 11 -13.73 1.38 -12.31
CA SER A 11 -13.79 2.26 -11.14
C SER A 11 -14.76 1.73 -10.07
N ILE A 12 -15.94 1.24 -10.46
CA ILE A 12 -16.91 0.59 -9.57
C ILE A 12 -16.28 -0.63 -8.90
N LYS A 13 -15.65 -1.52 -9.69
CA LYS A 13 -14.99 -2.72 -9.19
C LYS A 13 -13.88 -2.38 -8.18
N ALA A 14 -13.04 -1.39 -8.51
CA ALA A 14 -11.95 -0.95 -7.63
C ALA A 14 -12.49 -0.38 -6.31
N ALA A 15 -13.52 0.46 -6.35
CA ALA A 15 -14.14 1.02 -5.14
C ALA A 15 -14.82 -0.05 -4.28
N ARG A 16 -15.48 -1.04 -4.89
CA ARG A 16 -16.04 -2.19 -4.17
C ARG A 16 -14.97 -2.96 -3.41
N ILE A 17 -13.85 -3.28 -4.07
CA ILE A 17 -12.73 -4.00 -3.45
C ILE A 17 -12.11 -3.16 -2.33
N ALA A 18 -11.94 -1.85 -2.54
CA ALA A 18 -11.40 -0.95 -1.51
C ALA A 18 -12.27 -0.87 -0.25
N LYS A 19 -13.60 -1.01 -0.39
CA LYS A 19 -14.53 -1.13 0.74
C LYS A 19 -14.60 -2.53 1.37
N GLY A 20 -13.91 -3.52 0.80
CA GLY A 20 -13.95 -4.91 1.28
C GLY A 20 -15.28 -5.62 1.01
N PHE A 21 -16.10 -5.11 0.07
CA PHE A 21 -17.37 -5.75 -0.26
C PHE A 21 -17.19 -6.86 -1.30
N THR A 22 -17.90 -7.97 -1.10
CA THR A 22 -18.16 -8.95 -2.17
C THR A 22 -19.18 -8.37 -3.17
N GLN A 23 -19.24 -8.93 -4.38
CA GLN A 23 -20.25 -8.53 -5.36
C GLN A 23 -21.68 -8.77 -4.85
N LYS A 24 -21.88 -9.83 -4.05
CA LYS A 24 -23.16 -10.12 -3.38
C LYS A 24 -23.54 -9.02 -2.39
N GLN A 25 -22.61 -8.61 -1.53
CA GLN A 25 -22.85 -7.55 -0.55
C GLN A 25 -23.12 -6.19 -1.20
N LEU A 26 -22.45 -5.88 -2.31
CA LEU A 26 -22.79 -4.68 -3.07
C LEU A 26 -24.21 -4.79 -3.64
N GLY A 27 -24.53 -5.92 -4.26
CA GLY A 27 -25.86 -6.21 -4.80
C GLY A 27 -26.97 -6.05 -3.76
N GLU A 28 -26.81 -6.64 -2.58
CA GLU A 28 -27.75 -6.50 -1.45
C GLU A 28 -27.98 -5.03 -1.05
N ARG A 29 -26.93 -4.19 -1.08
CA ARG A 29 -27.03 -2.77 -0.72
C ARG A 29 -27.76 -1.92 -1.75
N VAL A 30 -27.72 -2.32 -3.02
CA VAL A 30 -28.34 -1.56 -4.13
C VAL A 30 -29.56 -2.27 -4.72
N GLY A 31 -30.03 -3.36 -4.11
CA GLY A 31 -31.17 -4.13 -4.59
C GLY A 31 -30.94 -4.89 -5.91
N LEU A 32 -29.68 -5.23 -6.24
CA LEU A 32 -29.33 -5.93 -7.47
C LEU A 32 -28.78 -7.35 -7.20
N PRO A 33 -29.06 -8.34 -8.08
CA PRO A 33 -28.43 -9.66 -7.99
C PRO A 33 -26.90 -9.59 -8.17
N GLN A 34 -26.16 -10.49 -7.51
CA GLN A 34 -24.70 -10.60 -7.67
C GLN A 34 -24.27 -10.81 -9.12
N SER A 35 -25.04 -11.59 -9.89
CA SER A 35 -24.79 -11.80 -11.32
C SER A 35 -24.90 -10.52 -12.13
N HIS A 36 -25.78 -9.59 -11.74
CA HIS A 36 -25.92 -8.30 -12.38
C HIS A 36 -24.73 -7.39 -12.06
N ILE A 37 -24.32 -7.33 -10.78
CA ILE A 37 -23.09 -6.62 -10.37
C ILE A 37 -21.87 -7.14 -11.14
N SER A 38 -21.75 -8.45 -11.32
CA SER A 38 -20.65 -9.05 -12.09
C SER A 38 -20.64 -8.57 -13.55
N LYS A 39 -21.81 -8.53 -14.21
CA LYS A 39 -21.92 -8.03 -15.60
C LYS A 39 -21.63 -6.52 -15.71
N ILE A 40 -22.05 -5.73 -14.71
CA ILE A 40 -21.74 -4.30 -14.62
C ILE A 40 -20.23 -4.09 -14.49
N GLU A 41 -19.57 -4.80 -13.57
CA GLU A 41 -18.11 -4.73 -13.39
C GLU A 41 -17.33 -5.26 -14.59
N GLY A 42 -17.95 -6.10 -15.42
CA GLY A 42 -17.41 -6.57 -16.69
C GLY A 42 -17.69 -5.65 -17.88
N GLY A 43 -18.34 -4.50 -17.68
CA GLY A 43 -18.67 -3.54 -18.75
C GLY A 43 -19.65 -4.09 -19.79
N SER A 44 -20.32 -5.21 -19.49
CA SER A 44 -21.18 -5.94 -20.44
C SER A 44 -22.66 -5.52 -20.37
N VAL A 45 -22.97 -4.50 -19.58
CA VAL A 45 -24.32 -3.99 -19.34
C VAL A 45 -24.32 -2.48 -19.54
N ASP A 46 -25.31 -1.99 -20.30
CA ASP A 46 -25.62 -0.57 -20.36
C ASP A 46 -26.43 -0.18 -19.11
N LEU A 47 -25.78 0.56 -18.21
CA LEU A 47 -26.32 0.87 -16.89
C LEU A 47 -27.12 2.17 -16.95
N GLN A 48 -28.36 2.14 -16.44
CA GLN A 48 -29.14 3.36 -16.26
C GLN A 48 -28.41 4.32 -15.30
N ILE A 49 -28.48 5.62 -15.57
CA ILE A 49 -27.81 6.65 -14.74
C ILE A 49 -28.29 6.58 -13.28
N SER A 50 -29.57 6.29 -13.05
CA SER A 50 -30.13 6.08 -11.70
C SER A 50 -29.39 4.97 -10.94
N SER A 51 -29.24 3.81 -11.55
CA SER A 51 -28.52 2.68 -10.97
C SER A 51 -27.04 2.99 -10.78
N LEU A 52 -26.41 3.73 -11.70
CA LEU A 52 -25.03 4.18 -11.54
C LEU A 52 -24.87 5.08 -10.30
N VAL A 53 -25.79 6.02 -10.09
CA VAL A 53 -25.78 6.92 -8.93
C VAL A 53 -25.97 6.15 -7.62
N GLU A 54 -26.88 5.17 -7.59
CA GLU A 54 -27.10 4.31 -6.40
C GLU A 54 -25.86 3.49 -6.05
N ILE A 55 -25.25 2.85 -7.05
CA ILE A 55 -24.01 2.09 -6.89
C ILE A 55 -22.88 3.01 -6.41
N ALA A 56 -22.71 4.19 -7.01
CA ALA A 56 -21.70 5.15 -6.60
C ALA A 56 -21.85 5.52 -5.13
N ARG A 57 -23.07 5.88 -4.69
CA ARG A 57 -23.35 6.24 -3.29
C ARG A 57 -23.12 5.09 -2.32
N ALA A 58 -23.52 3.86 -2.67
CA ALA A 58 -23.23 2.68 -1.86
C ALA A 58 -21.71 2.46 -1.67
N LEU A 59 -20.90 2.95 -2.62
CA LEU A 59 -19.44 2.90 -2.61
C LEU A 59 -18.76 4.17 -2.09
N ASP A 60 -19.50 5.12 -1.48
CA ASP A 60 -19.02 6.45 -1.05
C ASP A 60 -18.38 7.27 -2.19
N LEU A 61 -18.90 7.11 -3.40
CA LEU A 61 -18.56 7.90 -4.57
C LEU A 61 -19.71 8.85 -4.92
N GLU A 62 -19.36 9.97 -5.54
CA GLU A 62 -20.31 10.96 -6.03
C GLU A 62 -20.10 11.17 -7.53
N LEU A 63 -21.17 11.06 -8.31
CA LEU A 63 -21.14 11.31 -9.75
C LEU A 63 -21.26 12.81 -10.01
N LYS A 64 -20.21 13.43 -10.58
CA LYS A 64 -20.20 14.83 -10.99
C LYS A 64 -19.73 14.98 -12.42
N LEU A 65 -20.34 15.91 -13.15
CA LEU A 65 -19.82 16.40 -14.42
C LEU A 65 -18.80 17.51 -14.13
N VAL A 66 -17.61 17.37 -14.70
CA VAL A 66 -16.53 18.36 -14.57
C VAL A 66 -15.99 18.71 -15.95
N PRO A 67 -15.45 19.92 -16.16
CA PRO A 67 -14.82 20.28 -17.42
C PRO A 67 -13.66 19.31 -17.75
N ARG A 68 -13.59 18.79 -18.97
CA ARG A 68 -12.53 17.82 -19.36
C ARG A 68 -11.11 18.31 -19.06
N ARG A 69 -10.86 19.61 -19.22
CA ARG A 69 -9.56 20.24 -18.93
C ARG A 69 -9.12 20.16 -17.47
N THR A 70 -10.03 19.92 -16.53
CA THR A 70 -9.70 19.82 -15.10
C THR A 70 -9.44 18.39 -14.62
N ILE A 71 -9.68 17.38 -15.47
CA ILE A 71 -9.49 15.97 -15.11
C ILE A 71 -8.07 15.68 -14.59
N PRO A 72 -6.97 16.13 -15.25
CA PRO A 72 -5.62 15.85 -14.76
C PRO A 72 -5.35 16.45 -13.36
N ALA A 73 -5.92 17.63 -13.07
CA ALA A 73 -5.77 18.27 -11.77
C ALA A 73 -6.53 17.51 -10.67
N ILE A 74 -7.76 17.04 -10.96
CA ILE A 74 -8.56 16.22 -10.04
C ILE A 74 -7.85 14.90 -9.76
N GLU A 75 -7.35 14.22 -10.79
CA GLU A 75 -6.58 12.99 -10.65
C GLU A 75 -5.31 13.18 -9.80
N GLY A 76 -4.61 14.31 -9.99
CA GLY A 76 -3.47 14.69 -9.16
C GLY A 76 -3.84 14.85 -7.69
N VAL A 77 -4.94 15.54 -7.39
CA VAL A 77 -5.43 15.70 -6.00
C VAL A 77 -5.80 14.35 -5.39
N VAL A 78 -6.57 13.52 -6.10
CA VAL A 78 -6.98 12.18 -5.62
C VAL A 78 -5.75 11.28 -5.37
N ARG A 79 -4.77 11.29 -6.27
CA ARG A 79 -3.50 10.55 -6.11
C ARG A 79 -2.74 11.02 -4.87
N SER A 80 -2.56 12.33 -4.70
CA SER A 80 -1.84 12.90 -3.54
C SER A 80 -2.51 12.56 -2.20
N GLN A 81 -3.84 12.44 -2.18
CA GLN A 81 -4.58 12.04 -0.97
C GLN A 81 -4.35 10.56 -0.64
N ARG A 82 -4.38 9.69 -1.66
CA ARG A 82 -4.08 8.26 -1.50
C ARG A 82 -2.65 8.05 -0.99
N GLU A 83 -1.68 8.68 -1.63
CA GLU A 83 -0.26 8.59 -1.25
C GLU A 83 -0.01 9.06 0.20
N ARG A 84 -0.61 10.20 0.61
CA ARG A 84 -0.53 10.67 2.00
C ARG A 84 -1.14 9.68 2.99
N SER A 85 -2.28 9.07 2.64
CA SER A 85 -2.95 8.07 3.49
C SER A 85 -2.11 6.80 3.62
N GLU A 86 -1.55 6.29 2.52
CA GLU A 86 -0.68 5.12 2.51
C GLU A 86 0.61 5.36 3.29
N ALA A 87 1.24 6.52 3.11
CA ALA A 87 2.42 6.93 3.87
C ALA A 87 2.13 6.95 5.37
N SER A 88 1.01 7.56 5.77
CA SER A 88 0.58 7.60 7.17
C SER A 88 0.37 6.20 7.76
N ARG A 89 -0.24 5.27 7.01
CA ARG A 89 -0.43 3.88 7.44
C ARG A 89 0.89 3.12 7.58
N ALA A 90 1.83 3.31 6.64
CA ALA A 90 3.14 2.67 6.73
C ALA A 90 3.93 3.17 7.94
N LEU A 91 3.91 4.49 8.20
CA LEU A 91 4.53 5.09 9.38
C LEU A 91 3.90 4.58 10.69
N ALA A 92 2.58 4.48 10.75
CA ALA A 92 1.89 3.87 11.89
C ALA A 92 2.32 2.42 12.10
N THR A 93 2.42 1.63 11.02
CA THR A 93 2.88 0.24 11.07
C THR A 93 4.30 0.15 11.62
N ILE A 94 5.23 0.98 11.13
CA ILE A 94 6.61 1.06 11.61
C ILE A 94 6.65 1.38 13.12
N ALA A 95 5.88 2.38 13.55
CA ALA A 95 5.82 2.77 14.96
C ALA A 95 5.28 1.65 15.85
N GLU A 96 4.23 0.94 15.41
CA GLU A 96 3.69 -0.22 16.11
C GLU A 96 4.69 -1.37 16.20
N THR A 97 5.36 -1.70 15.10
CA THR A 97 6.39 -2.75 15.09
C THR A 97 7.54 -2.41 16.03
N ASN A 98 7.97 -1.13 16.07
CA ASN A 98 9.04 -0.71 16.97
C ASN A 98 8.63 -0.84 18.46
N ARG A 99 7.37 -0.50 18.80
CA ARG A 99 6.82 -0.72 20.16
C ARG A 99 6.75 -2.21 20.51
N PHE A 100 6.36 -3.05 19.56
CA PHE A 100 6.33 -4.50 19.74
C PHE A 100 7.75 -5.06 19.98
N ALA A 101 8.70 -4.66 19.15
CA ALA A 101 10.11 -5.02 19.31
C ALA A 101 10.64 -4.61 20.69
N GLU A 102 10.33 -3.39 21.16
CA GLU A 102 10.73 -2.94 22.48
C GLU A 102 10.20 -3.83 23.62
N ARG A 103 8.92 -4.23 23.54
CA ARG A 103 8.32 -5.15 24.52
C ARG A 103 9.01 -6.51 24.51
N VAL A 104 9.25 -7.08 23.33
CA VAL A 104 9.92 -8.39 23.20
C VAL A 104 11.32 -8.34 23.78
N ARG A 105 12.07 -7.26 23.54
CA ARG A 105 13.42 -7.08 24.09
C ARG A 105 13.42 -7.05 25.62
N GLN A 106 12.41 -6.41 26.22
CA GLN A 106 12.27 -6.34 27.69
C GLN A 106 11.86 -7.68 28.30
N THR A 107 10.99 -8.44 27.64
CA THR A 107 10.49 -9.72 28.15
C THR A 107 11.45 -10.88 27.87
N TYR A 108 12.15 -10.86 26.73
CA TYR A 108 13.03 -11.94 26.26
C TYR A 108 14.38 -11.38 25.78
N PRO A 109 15.29 -11.00 26.71
CA PRO A 109 16.59 -10.41 26.36
C PRO A 109 17.51 -11.31 25.52
N SER A 110 17.25 -12.61 25.48
CA SER A 110 17.99 -13.58 24.66
C SER A 110 17.78 -13.43 23.15
N ILE A 111 16.70 -12.75 22.72
CA ILE A 111 16.35 -12.60 21.31
C ILE A 111 16.99 -11.32 20.76
N THR A 112 18.27 -11.42 20.40
CA THR A 112 19.07 -10.27 19.95
C THR A 112 18.65 -9.73 18.58
N GLU A 113 18.00 -10.52 17.74
CA GLU A 113 17.53 -10.17 16.39
C GLU A 113 16.57 -8.97 16.40
N VAL A 114 15.89 -8.75 17.53
CA VAL A 114 15.00 -7.61 17.75
C VAL A 114 15.76 -6.29 17.65
N ASN A 115 17.03 -6.24 18.07
CA ASN A 115 17.86 -5.03 18.00
C ASN A 115 18.19 -4.67 16.54
N GLU A 116 18.44 -5.67 15.70
CA GLU A 116 18.68 -5.47 14.27
C GLU A 116 17.41 -4.98 13.58
N LEU A 117 16.24 -5.51 13.96
CA LEU A 117 14.94 -5.03 13.46
C LEU A 117 14.70 -3.56 13.85
N GLN A 118 14.91 -3.19 15.11
CA GLN A 118 14.77 -1.79 15.55
C GLN A 118 15.72 -0.86 14.78
N SER A 119 16.95 -1.29 14.54
CA SER A 119 17.93 -0.54 13.76
C SER A 119 17.51 -0.41 12.30
N ALA A 120 16.98 -1.47 11.69
CA ALA A 120 16.47 -1.45 10.32
C ALA A 120 15.28 -0.50 10.18
N LEU A 121 14.34 -0.50 11.13
CA LEU A 121 13.17 0.39 11.14
C LEU A 121 13.57 1.88 11.25
N LYS A 122 14.54 2.21 12.11
CA LYS A 122 15.04 3.60 12.27
C LYS A 122 15.76 4.12 11.03
N ASN A 123 16.39 3.23 10.26
CA ASN A 123 17.21 3.58 9.11
C ASN A 123 16.41 3.74 7.80
N ILE A 124 15.09 3.56 7.80
CA ILE A 124 14.24 3.78 6.63
C ILE A 124 14.09 5.29 6.42
N PRO A 125 14.55 5.85 5.29
CA PRO A 125 14.33 7.26 4.99
C PRO A 125 12.84 7.53 4.89
N THR A 126 12.33 8.48 5.68
CA THR A 126 10.93 8.89 5.63
C THR A 126 10.63 9.88 4.50
N VAL A 127 11.66 10.30 3.77
CA VAL A 127 11.59 11.27 2.68
C VAL A 127 11.28 10.54 1.36
N ASN A 128 10.39 11.10 0.54
CA ASN A 128 10.04 10.62 -0.80
C ASN A 128 9.61 9.15 -0.86
N LEU A 129 8.75 8.72 0.06
CA LEU A 129 8.16 7.38 0.03
C LEU A 129 7.16 7.26 -1.12
N ASN A 130 7.54 6.55 -2.18
CA ASN A 130 6.65 6.23 -3.30
C ASN A 130 5.71 5.05 -2.95
N PRO A 131 4.59 4.85 -3.69
CA PRO A 131 3.63 3.78 -3.40
C PRO A 131 4.24 2.38 -3.38
N GLU A 132 5.23 2.11 -4.25
CA GLU A 132 5.91 0.81 -4.31
C GLU A 132 6.72 0.54 -3.04
N THR A 133 7.44 1.55 -2.55
CA THR A 133 8.22 1.49 -1.31
C THR A 133 7.30 1.30 -0.12
N LEU A 134 6.18 2.01 -0.06
CA LEU A 134 5.18 1.86 1.00
C LEU A 134 4.62 0.44 1.06
N LYS A 135 4.29 -0.14 -0.10
CA LYS A 135 3.85 -1.54 -0.20
C LYS A 135 4.96 -2.50 0.20
N ALA A 136 6.20 -2.25 -0.21
CA ALA A 136 7.34 -3.11 0.13
C ALA A 136 7.65 -3.09 1.65
N ILE A 137 7.51 -1.93 2.32
CA ILE A 137 7.60 -1.83 3.78
C ILE A 137 6.50 -2.67 4.44
N GLN A 138 5.24 -2.52 4.00
CA GLN A 138 4.14 -3.30 4.57
C GLN A 138 4.36 -4.81 4.40
N GLN A 139 4.85 -5.25 3.24
CA GLN A 139 5.18 -6.66 2.96
C GLN A 139 6.35 -7.16 3.83
N ALA A 140 7.41 -6.36 3.96
CA ALA A 140 8.56 -6.70 4.80
C ALA A 140 8.19 -6.87 6.27
N LEU A 141 7.15 -6.17 6.75
CA LEU A 141 6.66 -6.24 8.13
C LEU A 141 5.57 -7.29 8.36
N GLN A 142 5.05 -7.96 7.32
CA GLN A 142 4.02 -9.00 7.49
C GLN A 142 4.42 -10.14 8.43
N PRO A 143 5.66 -10.69 8.40
CA PRO A 143 6.02 -11.77 9.31
C PRO A 143 5.94 -11.34 10.77
N VAL A 144 6.39 -10.13 11.10
CA VAL A 144 6.27 -9.58 12.47
C VAL A 144 4.82 -9.26 12.83
N ALA A 145 4.00 -8.81 11.87
CA ALA A 145 2.58 -8.58 12.09
C ALA A 145 1.83 -9.89 12.43
N HIS A 146 2.17 -11.01 11.76
CA HIS A 146 1.64 -12.33 12.08
C HIS A 146 2.06 -12.77 13.49
N LEU A 147 3.33 -12.57 13.87
CA LEU A 147 3.80 -12.85 15.23
C LEU A 147 3.04 -12.05 16.28
N LYS A 148 2.83 -10.75 16.06
CA LYS A 148 2.07 -9.88 16.97
C LYS A 148 0.65 -10.39 17.19
N LYS A 149 -0.02 -10.88 16.14
CA LYS A 149 -1.40 -11.40 16.21
C LYS A 149 -1.53 -12.63 17.10
N HIS A 150 -0.49 -13.48 17.11
CA HIS A 150 -0.45 -14.72 17.88
C HIS A 150 0.46 -14.62 19.11
N PHE A 151 0.84 -13.41 19.53
CA PHE A 151 1.86 -13.21 20.56
C PHE A 151 1.46 -13.77 21.93
N GLN A 152 0.16 -13.71 22.27
CA GLN A 152 -0.36 -14.32 23.51
C GLN A 152 -0.27 -15.85 23.48
N ASP A 153 -0.53 -16.47 22.33
CA ASP A 153 -0.42 -17.92 22.12
C ASP A 153 1.06 -18.37 22.07
N PHE A 154 1.94 -17.50 21.56
CA PHE A 154 3.38 -17.74 21.43
C PHE A 154 4.18 -17.54 22.72
N GLY A 155 3.63 -16.89 23.74
CA GLY A 155 4.33 -16.62 25.00
C GLY A 155 4.91 -17.87 25.67
N TRP A 156 4.15 -18.98 25.64
CA TRP A 156 4.60 -20.30 26.11
C TRP A 156 5.59 -20.98 25.15
N ALA A 157 5.45 -20.80 23.84
CA ALA A 157 6.35 -21.39 22.84
C ALA A 157 7.77 -20.76 22.90
N LEU A 158 7.89 -19.53 23.39
CA LEU A 158 9.18 -18.86 23.60
C LEU A 158 9.95 -19.39 24.84
N GLU A 159 9.33 -20.22 25.67
CA GLU A 159 10.03 -20.96 26.73
C GLU A 159 10.77 -22.20 26.16
N GLN A 160 10.39 -22.65 24.95
CA GLN A 160 11.03 -23.76 24.25
C GLN A 160 12.09 -23.28 23.25
N GLN A 161 13.22 -23.99 23.16
CA GLN A 161 14.33 -23.63 22.26
C GLN A 161 13.95 -23.60 20.77
N GLU A 162 12.96 -24.38 20.34
CA GLU A 162 12.51 -24.36 18.94
C GLU A 162 11.63 -23.13 18.61
N GLY A 163 10.80 -22.69 19.55
CA GLY A 163 9.93 -21.53 19.35
C GLY A 163 10.71 -20.22 19.30
N THR A 164 11.73 -20.08 20.15
CA THR A 164 12.67 -18.94 20.12
C THR A 164 13.43 -18.86 18.79
N LYS A 165 13.94 -19.99 18.28
CA LYS A 165 14.60 -20.03 16.95
C LYS A 165 13.67 -19.63 15.81
N LYS A 166 12.44 -20.15 15.77
CA LYS A 166 11.45 -19.77 14.73
C LYS A 166 11.10 -18.30 14.79
N PHE A 167 10.94 -17.75 16.01
CA PHE A 167 10.67 -16.33 16.22
C PHE A 167 11.83 -15.46 15.72
N ALA A 168 13.06 -15.78 16.14
CA ALA A 168 14.28 -15.12 15.68
C ALA A 168 14.41 -15.14 14.15
N GLN A 169 14.13 -16.28 13.50
CA GLN A 169 14.16 -16.40 12.04
C GLN A 169 13.16 -15.48 11.34
N GLN A 170 11.93 -15.34 11.87
CA GLN A 170 10.92 -14.47 11.29
C GLN A 170 11.26 -12.97 11.47
N ILE A 171 11.85 -12.60 12.61
CA ILE A 171 12.40 -11.25 12.81
C ILE A 171 13.53 -10.99 11.81
N ALA A 172 14.51 -11.89 11.73
CA ALA A 172 15.65 -11.75 10.82
C ALA A 172 15.21 -11.67 9.34
N ALA A 173 14.19 -12.43 8.94
CA ALA A 173 13.61 -12.36 7.60
C ALA A 173 13.04 -10.97 7.30
N SER A 174 12.31 -10.39 8.27
CA SER A 174 11.73 -9.05 8.15
C SER A 174 12.82 -7.97 8.13
N THR A 175 13.84 -8.08 8.98
CA THR A 175 15.02 -7.20 9.00
C THR A 175 15.70 -7.16 7.64
N ARG A 176 16.00 -8.33 7.04
CA ARG A 176 16.62 -8.41 5.71
C ARG A 176 15.72 -7.82 4.63
N ALA A 177 14.41 -8.01 4.73
CA ALA A 177 13.45 -7.43 3.79
C ALA A 177 13.46 -5.90 3.87
N LEU A 178 13.46 -5.32 5.08
CA LEU A 178 13.55 -3.86 5.27
C LEU A 178 14.87 -3.28 4.76
N GLN A 179 16.00 -3.98 4.98
CA GLN A 179 17.29 -3.56 4.43
C GLN A 179 17.28 -3.51 2.90
N ARG A 180 16.65 -4.49 2.24
CA ARG A 180 16.47 -4.45 0.77
C ARG A 180 15.64 -3.24 0.33
N VAL A 181 14.54 -2.96 1.03
CA VAL A 181 13.69 -1.79 0.74
C VAL A 181 14.48 -0.50 0.87
N ARG A 182 15.24 -0.34 1.96
CA ARG A 182 16.12 0.82 2.16
C ARG A 182 17.11 0.98 1.01
N ASN A 183 17.81 -0.09 0.62
CA ASN A 183 18.81 -0.03 -0.44
C ASN A 183 18.19 0.40 -1.78
N LEU A 184 17.02 -0.14 -2.12
CA LEU A 184 16.28 0.27 -3.32
C LEU A 184 15.89 1.76 -3.27
N GLN A 185 15.43 2.24 -2.10
CA GLN A 185 15.04 3.63 -1.93
C GLN A 185 16.24 4.58 -2.04
N VAL A 186 17.39 4.27 -1.43
CA VAL A 186 18.61 5.08 -1.52
C VAL A 186 19.08 5.16 -2.98
N HIS A 187 19.12 4.04 -3.70
CA HIS A 187 19.49 4.05 -5.11
C HIS A 187 18.50 4.78 -6.03
N ALA A 188 17.20 4.80 -5.67
CA ALA A 188 16.21 5.58 -6.39
C ALA A 188 16.42 7.09 -6.17
N ILE A 189 16.69 7.52 -4.94
CA ILE A 189 16.99 8.92 -4.59
C ILE A 189 18.26 9.40 -5.32
N ASP A 190 19.31 8.58 -5.38
CA ASP A 190 20.56 8.93 -6.09
C ASP A 190 20.34 9.10 -7.61
N ARG A 191 19.45 8.31 -8.22
CA ARG A 191 19.13 8.43 -9.64
C ARG A 191 18.35 9.69 -9.97
N ASP A 192 17.40 10.09 -9.12
CA ASP A 192 16.62 11.32 -9.31
C ASP A 192 17.43 12.59 -9.02
N SER A 193 18.47 12.48 -8.20
CA SER A 193 19.36 13.60 -7.84
C SER A 193 20.59 13.75 -8.76
N ALA A 194 20.84 12.81 -9.67
CA ALA A 194 21.91 12.92 -10.65
C ALA A 194 21.64 14.10 -11.61
N PRO A 195 22.56 15.09 -11.72
CA PRO A 195 22.37 16.22 -12.61
C PRO A 195 22.29 15.72 -14.05
N ARG A 196 21.13 15.89 -14.68
CA ARG A 196 20.93 15.68 -16.12
C ARG A 196 21.79 16.69 -16.87
N ARG A 197 23.04 16.32 -17.18
CA ARG A 197 23.93 17.16 -18.00
C ARG A 197 23.31 17.28 -19.39
N PRO A 198 22.99 18.49 -19.88
CA PRO A 198 22.49 18.66 -21.24
C PRO A 198 23.58 18.22 -22.21
N ALA A 199 23.24 17.27 -23.08
CA ALA A 199 24.09 16.75 -24.14
C ALA A 199 24.04 17.68 -25.36
N TYR A 200 24.46 18.94 -25.21
CA TYR A 200 24.84 19.80 -26.34
C TYR A 200 25.47 21.10 -25.85
N ARG A 201 26.79 21.21 -25.98
CA ARG A 201 27.42 22.44 -26.45
C ARG A 201 28.21 21.99 -27.67
N LEU A 202 27.58 22.03 -28.86
CA LEU A 202 28.43 22.20 -30.03
C LEU A 202 29.02 23.58 -29.90
N GLU A 203 30.34 23.60 -29.83
CA GLU A 203 31.13 24.80 -29.96
C GLU A 203 30.80 25.43 -31.31
N ASP A 204 30.40 26.69 -31.26
CA ASP A 204 30.39 27.57 -32.42
C ASP A 204 31.84 27.70 -32.90
N ASP A 205 32.23 26.87 -33.86
CA ASP A 205 33.43 27.13 -34.66
C ASP A 205 33.11 28.28 -35.61
N ALA A 206 33.38 29.49 -35.13
CA ALA A 206 33.65 30.64 -35.96
C ALA A 206 35.03 30.46 -36.62
N THR A 207 35.07 30.30 -37.94
CA THR A 207 35.92 31.09 -38.85
C THR A 207 35.54 30.87 -40.30
#